data_AF-A0A7S1PA99-F1
#
_entry.id   AF-A0A7S1PA99-F1
#
_cell.length_a   1.000
_cell.length_b   1.000
_cell.length_c   1.000
_cell.angle_alpha   90.00
_cell.angle_beta   90.00
_cell.angle_gamma   90.00
#
_symmetry.space_group_name_H-M   'P 1'
#
loop_
_entity.id
_entity.type
_entity.pdbx_description
1 polymer ?
#
loop_
_entity_poly.entity_id
_entity_poly.type
_entity_poly.pdbx_seq_one_letter_code
_entity_poly.pdbx_strand_id
1 'polypeptide(L)'
;VGKVEHSVLYQTTLTLTEVAPYLSVGELDAGVSAPKAKQALQEGIFTHTATLFETFAALCRIVTGRETDVPLEGFPPSMSDELIAEFQSIEWRALFALALVRIGRHLEQRGLQRISQMAVAQYPGQQSTTFAQTTVPALTKKTRQAAQRLLSAYAFHTGQQLSHLLRKSIRTPDWLHVREPRDVRWVMEVVVKEVREADNQLARMLGDPRKPKQHAIRSSALLRIRRTQMELEMDRLFARKVLIFGEIPFNRNGAVVGILRIAFKALYELVRDETFGKFGLQQIQVDCAFLSDMIRELVEQDDANGLDGLLDEVVTSASQRCVDPVLMDPAIVETLCDEKRARMDFSE
;
A
#
# COMPACT_ATOMS: atom_id res chain seq x y z
N VAL A 1 -17.34 -14.50 2.44
CA VAL A 1 -17.57 -13.51 1.37
C VAL A 1 -18.96 -12.96 1.61
N GLY A 2 -19.08 -11.69 1.99
CA GLY A 2 -20.37 -11.05 2.24
C GLY A 2 -21.13 -10.78 0.93
N LYS A 3 -22.34 -10.22 1.05
CA LYS A 3 -23.21 -9.95 -0.12
C LYS A 3 -22.58 -8.95 -1.10
N VAL A 4 -21.81 -7.99 -0.59
CA VAL A 4 -21.16 -6.94 -1.41
C VAL A 4 -20.01 -7.51 -2.22
N GLU A 5 -19.20 -8.37 -1.63
CA GLU A 5 -18.02 -8.93 -2.30
C GLU A 5 -18.41 -10.08 -3.21
N HIS A 6 -19.47 -10.80 -2.86
CA HIS A 6 -20.16 -11.65 -3.81
C HIS A 6 -20.69 -10.81 -4.96
N SER A 7 -21.31 -9.66 -4.74
CA SER A 7 -21.79 -8.79 -5.83
C SER A 7 -20.65 -8.27 -6.72
N VAL A 8 -19.54 -7.79 -6.14
CA VAL A 8 -18.36 -7.32 -6.91
C VAL A 8 -17.72 -8.45 -7.71
N LEU A 9 -17.49 -9.61 -7.09
CA LEU A 9 -16.93 -10.77 -7.78
C LEU A 9 -17.92 -11.32 -8.80
N TYR A 10 -19.18 -11.51 -8.44
CA TYR A 10 -20.26 -11.95 -9.31
C TYR A 10 -20.38 -11.04 -10.52
N GLN A 11 -20.46 -9.72 -10.38
CA GLN A 11 -20.55 -8.79 -11.52
C GLN A 11 -19.31 -8.81 -12.42
N THR A 12 -18.11 -8.91 -11.83
CA THR A 12 -16.85 -9.08 -12.58
C THR A 12 -16.82 -10.43 -13.32
N THR A 13 -17.47 -11.46 -12.78
CA THR A 13 -17.53 -12.80 -13.38
C THR A 13 -18.71 -12.94 -14.36
N LEU A 14 -19.81 -12.24 -14.13
CA LEU A 14 -21.04 -12.26 -14.93
C LEU A 14 -20.76 -11.67 -16.32
N THR A 15 -20.04 -10.55 -16.34
CA THR A 15 -19.52 -9.93 -17.56
C THR A 15 -18.51 -10.80 -18.31
N LEU A 16 -17.83 -11.74 -17.64
CA LEU A 16 -17.02 -12.78 -18.29
C LEU A 16 -17.86 -13.94 -18.86
N THR A 17 -19.01 -14.26 -18.25
CA THR A 17 -19.86 -15.41 -18.61
C THR A 17 -20.99 -15.09 -19.59
N GLU A 18 -21.38 -13.83 -19.75
CA GLU A 18 -22.38 -13.39 -20.74
C GLU A 18 -21.88 -13.45 -22.20
N VAL A 19 -20.70 -14.03 -22.45
CA VAL A 19 -20.22 -14.42 -23.79
C VAL A 19 -20.80 -15.77 -24.26
N ALA A 20 -21.47 -16.52 -23.38
CA ALA A 20 -22.10 -17.80 -23.73
C ALA A 20 -23.15 -17.74 -24.86
N PRO A 21 -24.04 -16.72 -24.96
CA PRO A 21 -25.01 -16.61 -26.05
C PRO A 21 -24.37 -16.32 -27.41
N TYR A 22 -23.08 -15.96 -27.42
CA TYR A 22 -22.32 -15.51 -28.57
C TYR A 22 -21.43 -16.62 -29.15
N LEU A 23 -21.07 -17.62 -28.34
CA LEU A 23 -20.35 -18.83 -28.79
C LEU A 23 -21.22 -19.71 -29.69
N SER A 24 -22.54 -19.76 -29.46
CA SER A 24 -23.49 -20.50 -30.32
C SER A 24 -23.70 -19.88 -31.70
N VAL A 25 -23.28 -18.63 -31.92
CA VAL A 25 -23.28 -17.97 -33.24
C VAL A 25 -22.12 -18.45 -34.10
N GLY A 26 -21.05 -18.98 -33.49
CA GLY A 26 -19.90 -19.57 -34.19
C GLY A 26 -20.21 -20.89 -34.90
N GLU A 27 -21.30 -21.57 -34.53
CA GLU A 27 -21.75 -22.83 -35.13
C GLU A 27 -22.71 -22.65 -36.31
N LEU A 28 -23.06 -21.41 -36.67
CA LEU A 28 -23.95 -21.14 -37.81
C LEU A 28 -23.18 -21.25 -39.14
N ASP A 29 -23.59 -22.27 -39.89
CA ASP A 29 -23.01 -22.73 -41.14
C ASP A 29 -22.96 -21.68 -42.27
N ALA A 30 -22.03 -21.91 -43.19
CA ALA A 30 -21.61 -21.00 -44.27
C ALA A 30 -22.75 -20.55 -45.20
N GLY A 31 -23.26 -19.34 -44.99
CA GLY A 31 -24.13 -18.61 -45.92
C GLY A 31 -23.89 -17.10 -45.82
N VAL A 32 -24.28 -16.34 -46.84
CA VAL A 32 -24.01 -14.89 -47.07
C VAL A 32 -24.32 -13.95 -45.86
N SER A 33 -25.02 -14.43 -44.82
CA SER A 33 -25.28 -13.75 -43.53
C SER A 33 -24.14 -13.88 -42.49
N ALA A 34 -23.25 -14.86 -42.65
CA ALA A 34 -22.14 -15.17 -41.74
C ALA A 34 -21.14 -14.02 -41.46
N PRO A 35 -20.75 -13.15 -42.42
CA PRO A 35 -19.80 -12.08 -42.11
C PRO A 35 -20.39 -10.99 -41.20
N LYS A 36 -21.67 -10.64 -41.37
CA LYS A 36 -22.35 -9.67 -40.49
C LYS A 36 -22.57 -10.23 -39.08
N ALA A 37 -22.93 -11.51 -38.97
CA ALA A 37 -23.07 -12.19 -37.69
C ALA A 37 -21.72 -12.30 -36.93
N LYS A 38 -20.64 -12.63 -37.65
CA LYS A 38 -19.27 -12.65 -37.09
C LYS A 38 -18.79 -11.26 -36.66
N GLN A 39 -19.12 -10.22 -37.42
CA GLN A 39 -18.79 -8.83 -37.05
C GLN A 39 -19.57 -8.36 -35.82
N ALA A 40 -20.87 -8.63 -35.73
CA ALA A 40 -21.69 -8.30 -34.56
C ALA A 40 -21.23 -9.06 -33.30
N LEU A 41 -20.82 -10.32 -33.46
CA LEU A 41 -20.21 -11.13 -32.41
C LEU A 41 -18.91 -10.51 -31.88
N GLN A 42 -18.04 -10.10 -32.80
CA GLN A 42 -16.77 -9.46 -32.49
C GLN A 42 -16.96 -8.11 -31.77
N GLU A 43 -17.87 -7.26 -32.27
CA GLU A 43 -18.24 -6.00 -31.62
C GLU A 43 -18.82 -6.22 -30.23
N GLY A 44 -19.63 -7.27 -30.06
CA GLY A 44 -20.16 -7.71 -28.77
C GLY A 44 -19.05 -8.06 -27.77
N ILE A 45 -18.12 -8.93 -28.16
CA ILE A 45 -16.99 -9.36 -27.29
C ILE A 45 -16.13 -8.16 -26.89
N PHE A 46 -15.80 -7.27 -27.82
CA PHE A 46 -15.02 -6.07 -27.54
C PHE A 46 -15.73 -5.11 -26.58
N THR A 47 -17.03 -4.92 -26.77
CA THR A 47 -17.85 -4.07 -25.91
C THR A 47 -17.92 -4.67 -24.49
N HIS A 48 -18.21 -5.96 -24.34
CA HIS A 48 -18.26 -6.60 -23.02
C HIS A 48 -16.90 -6.60 -22.32
N THR A 49 -15.81 -6.81 -23.07
CA THR A 49 -14.45 -6.71 -22.53
C THR A 49 -14.16 -5.29 -22.04
N ALA A 50 -14.53 -4.26 -22.81
CA ALA A 50 -14.36 -2.88 -22.37
C ALA A 50 -15.20 -2.58 -21.11
N THR A 51 -16.47 -2.96 -21.11
CA THR A 51 -17.39 -2.76 -19.97
C THR A 51 -16.87 -3.44 -18.71
N LEU A 52 -16.41 -4.69 -18.77
CA LEU A 52 -15.82 -5.40 -17.62
C LEU A 52 -14.70 -4.59 -16.96
N PHE A 53 -13.77 -4.08 -17.77
CA PHE A 53 -12.59 -3.37 -17.27
C PHE A 53 -12.93 -1.97 -16.75
N GLU A 54 -13.89 -1.30 -17.38
CA GLU A 54 -14.39 -0.01 -16.91
C GLU A 54 -15.20 -0.13 -15.62
N THR A 55 -16.06 -1.14 -15.51
CA THR A 55 -16.80 -1.49 -14.29
C THR A 55 -15.83 -1.84 -13.16
N PHE A 56 -14.82 -2.67 -13.43
CA PHE A 56 -13.78 -2.96 -12.44
C PHE A 56 -13.08 -1.69 -11.94
N ALA A 57 -12.67 -0.80 -12.85
CA ALA A 57 -12.01 0.45 -12.48
C ALA A 57 -12.93 1.42 -11.71
N ALA A 58 -14.23 1.42 -11.99
CA ALA A 58 -15.22 2.19 -11.25
C ALA A 58 -15.47 1.61 -9.84
N LEU A 59 -15.60 0.29 -9.70
CA LEU A 59 -15.71 -0.37 -8.38
C LEU A 59 -14.48 -0.10 -7.51
N CYS A 60 -13.28 -0.12 -8.09
CA CYS A 60 -12.07 0.27 -7.38
C CYS A 60 -12.12 1.71 -6.85
N ARG A 61 -12.74 2.65 -7.58
CA ARG A 61 -12.90 4.05 -7.14
C ARG A 61 -13.86 4.16 -5.95
N ILE A 62 -14.98 3.45 -6.02
CA ILE A 62 -15.99 3.37 -4.94
C ILE A 62 -15.34 2.81 -3.66
N VAL A 63 -14.58 1.73 -3.77
CA VAL A 63 -13.85 1.12 -2.64
C VAL A 63 -12.87 2.10 -1.98
N THR A 64 -12.31 3.04 -2.73
CA THR A 64 -11.41 4.08 -2.21
C THR A 64 -12.11 5.36 -1.71
N GLY A 65 -13.45 5.41 -1.76
CA GLY A 65 -14.22 6.56 -1.29
C GLY A 65 -14.09 7.83 -2.16
N ARG A 66 -13.82 7.68 -3.47
CA ARG A 66 -13.78 8.81 -4.42
C ARG A 66 -14.98 8.77 -5.38
N GLU A 67 -15.50 9.95 -5.71
CA GLU A 67 -16.57 10.14 -6.71
C GLU A 67 -16.19 9.57 -8.09
N THR A 68 -17.19 9.04 -8.79
CA THR A 68 -17.04 8.46 -10.13
C THR A 68 -17.64 9.37 -11.19
N ASP A 69 -16.84 9.83 -12.15
CA ASP A 69 -17.33 10.53 -13.36
C ASP A 69 -18.09 9.63 -14.35
N VAL A 70 -18.25 8.34 -14.05
CA VAL A 70 -18.99 7.41 -14.89
C VAL A 70 -20.44 7.43 -14.42
N PRO A 71 -21.41 7.74 -15.29
CA PRO A 71 -22.83 7.64 -14.95
C PRO A 71 -23.11 6.26 -14.39
N LEU A 72 -23.62 6.19 -13.16
CA LEU A 72 -24.04 4.95 -12.52
C LEU A 72 -25.26 4.31 -13.21
N GLU A 73 -25.78 4.92 -14.29
CA GLU A 73 -26.93 4.48 -15.09
C GLU A 73 -26.77 3.07 -15.70
N GLY A 74 -25.55 2.51 -15.74
CA GLY A 74 -25.28 1.12 -16.15
C GLY A 74 -24.89 0.16 -15.01
N PHE A 75 -24.81 0.63 -13.77
CA PHE A 75 -24.62 -0.22 -12.60
C PHE A 75 -25.98 -0.78 -12.17
N PRO A 76 -26.07 -2.05 -11.73
CA PRO A 76 -27.31 -2.52 -11.12
C PRO A 76 -27.69 -1.60 -9.95
N PRO A 77 -28.99 -1.40 -9.66
CA PRO A 77 -29.51 -0.48 -8.64
C PRO A 77 -29.18 -0.87 -7.18
N SER A 78 -28.01 -1.45 -6.93
CA SER A 78 -27.61 -2.09 -5.68
C SER A 78 -26.33 -1.54 -5.04
N MET A 79 -25.78 -0.41 -5.50
CA MET A 79 -24.81 0.35 -4.71
C MET A 79 -25.45 1.64 -4.20
N SER A 80 -26.30 1.52 -3.17
CA SER A 80 -26.72 2.67 -2.38
C SER A 80 -25.52 3.22 -1.60
N ASP A 81 -25.53 4.52 -1.28
CA ASP A 81 -24.52 5.15 -0.41
C ASP A 81 -24.39 4.40 0.94
N GLU A 82 -25.48 3.79 1.41
CA GLU A 82 -25.51 2.93 2.60
C GLU A 82 -24.64 1.69 2.46
N LEU A 83 -24.67 0.99 1.32
CA LEU A 83 -23.82 -0.19 1.08
C LEU A 83 -22.34 0.19 0.93
N ILE A 84 -22.06 1.38 0.38
CA ILE A 84 -20.70 1.92 0.33
C ILE A 84 -20.20 2.25 1.74
N ALA A 85 -21.03 2.85 2.59
CA ALA A 85 -20.71 3.12 3.99
C ALA A 85 -20.52 1.83 4.81
N GLU A 86 -21.39 0.83 4.61
CA GLU A 86 -21.26 -0.49 5.22
C GLU A 86 -19.93 -1.13 4.81
N PHE A 87 -19.62 -1.15 3.51
CA PHE A 87 -18.35 -1.66 3.01
C PHE A 87 -17.13 -0.90 3.57
N GLN A 88 -17.23 0.42 3.72
CA GLN A 88 -16.18 1.22 4.32
C GLN A 88 -15.93 0.87 5.80
N SER A 89 -16.91 0.33 6.51
CA SER A 89 -16.79 -0.05 7.93
C SER A 89 -16.20 -1.44 8.16
N ILE A 90 -15.98 -2.23 7.11
CA ILE A 90 -15.48 -3.60 7.20
C ILE A 90 -13.98 -3.63 7.57
N GLU A 91 -13.61 -4.44 8.57
CA GLU A 91 -12.23 -4.58 9.06
C GLU A 91 -11.23 -5.11 8.01
N TRP A 92 -11.68 -6.01 7.13
CA TRP A 92 -10.85 -6.61 6.09
C TRP A 92 -10.86 -5.84 4.76
N ARG A 93 -11.40 -4.61 4.73
CA ARG A 93 -11.43 -3.72 3.55
C ARG A 93 -10.05 -3.56 2.91
N ALA A 94 -9.00 -3.46 3.73
CA ALA A 94 -7.62 -3.35 3.27
C ALA A 94 -7.17 -4.60 2.49
N LEU A 95 -7.48 -5.79 3.01
CA LEU A 95 -7.18 -7.06 2.34
C LEU A 95 -8.00 -7.23 1.06
N PHE A 96 -9.25 -6.78 1.04
CA PHE A 96 -10.06 -6.77 -0.18
C PHE A 96 -9.46 -5.86 -1.24
N ALA A 97 -9.01 -4.66 -0.87
CA ALA A 97 -8.32 -3.76 -1.79
C ALA A 97 -7.07 -4.44 -2.39
N LEU A 98 -6.27 -5.14 -1.59
CA LEU A 98 -5.12 -5.91 -2.10
C LEU A 98 -5.53 -7.06 -3.03
N ALA A 99 -6.63 -7.76 -2.74
CA ALA A 99 -7.16 -8.79 -3.64
C ALA A 99 -7.55 -8.19 -5.00
N LEU A 100 -8.20 -7.02 -5.01
CA LEU A 100 -8.51 -6.28 -6.23
C LEU A 100 -7.23 -5.82 -6.96
N VAL A 101 -6.19 -5.38 -6.25
CA VAL A 101 -4.88 -5.07 -6.86
C VAL A 101 -4.33 -6.29 -7.61
N ARG A 102 -4.39 -7.47 -7.01
CA ARG A 102 -3.93 -8.72 -7.64
C ARG A 102 -4.75 -9.08 -8.88
N ILE A 103 -6.07 -8.94 -8.82
CA ILE A 103 -6.96 -9.16 -9.96
C ILE A 103 -6.63 -8.17 -11.08
N GLY A 104 -6.54 -6.88 -10.75
CA GLY A 104 -6.19 -5.82 -11.71
C GLY A 104 -4.86 -6.07 -12.41
N ARG A 105 -3.83 -6.50 -11.66
CA ARG A 105 -2.53 -6.87 -12.24
C ARG A 105 -2.63 -8.09 -13.15
N HIS A 106 -3.43 -9.09 -12.80
CA HIS A 106 -3.63 -10.25 -13.67
C HIS A 106 -4.36 -9.89 -14.97
N LEU A 107 -5.40 -9.05 -14.86
CA LEU A 107 -6.15 -8.52 -15.98
C LEU A 107 -5.26 -7.69 -16.92
N GLU A 108 -4.38 -6.85 -16.35
CA GLU A 108 -3.39 -6.03 -17.08
C GLU A 108 -2.35 -6.92 -17.82
N GLN A 109 -1.75 -7.88 -17.12
CA GLN A 109 -0.60 -8.64 -17.65
C GLN A 109 -0.98 -9.81 -18.56
N ARG A 110 -2.13 -10.45 -18.31
CA ARG A 110 -2.52 -11.70 -19.01
C ARG A 110 -3.89 -11.60 -19.67
N GLY A 111 -4.84 -10.91 -19.06
CA GLY A 111 -6.22 -10.84 -19.55
C GLY A 111 -6.32 -10.12 -20.90
N LEU A 112 -6.01 -8.83 -20.92
CA LEU A 112 -6.20 -7.98 -22.11
C LEU A 112 -5.39 -8.44 -23.32
N GLN A 113 -4.12 -8.80 -23.11
CA GLN A 113 -3.25 -9.23 -24.20
C GLN A 113 -3.72 -10.54 -24.83
N ARG A 114 -4.16 -11.52 -24.02
CA ARG A 114 -4.69 -12.79 -24.56
C ARG A 114 -6.00 -12.59 -25.31
N ILE A 115 -6.93 -11.80 -24.75
CA ILE A 115 -8.21 -11.51 -25.42
C ILE A 115 -7.95 -10.82 -26.77
N SER A 116 -7.02 -9.85 -26.80
CA SER A 116 -6.63 -9.17 -28.02
C SER A 116 -6.01 -10.12 -29.05
N GLN A 117 -5.07 -10.97 -28.64
CA GLN A 117 -4.42 -11.96 -29.53
C GLN A 117 -5.44 -12.95 -30.10
N MET A 118 -6.34 -13.47 -29.27
CA MET A 118 -7.40 -14.37 -29.71
C MET A 118 -8.34 -13.70 -30.70
N ALA A 119 -8.71 -12.44 -30.45
CA ALA A 119 -9.57 -11.69 -31.34
C ALA A 119 -8.93 -11.42 -32.71
N VAL A 120 -7.64 -11.05 -32.74
CA VAL A 120 -6.91 -10.85 -34.00
C VAL A 120 -6.75 -12.18 -34.76
N ALA A 121 -6.49 -13.28 -34.07
CA ALA A 121 -6.30 -14.59 -34.68
C ALA A 121 -7.60 -15.18 -35.25
N GLN A 122 -8.73 -15.03 -34.54
CA GLN A 122 -10.02 -15.57 -34.97
C GLN A 122 -10.77 -14.65 -35.95
N TYR A 123 -10.56 -13.34 -35.86
CA TYR A 123 -11.26 -12.33 -36.66
C TYR A 123 -10.29 -11.27 -37.19
N PRO A 124 -9.47 -11.58 -38.20
CA PRO A 124 -8.55 -10.61 -38.79
C PRO A 124 -9.33 -9.51 -39.51
N GLY A 125 -9.10 -8.25 -39.13
CA GLY A 125 -9.79 -7.10 -39.72
C GLY A 125 -9.41 -5.78 -39.05
N GLN A 126 -9.75 -4.66 -39.70
CA GLN A 126 -9.38 -3.31 -39.24
C GLN A 126 -9.92 -3.00 -37.84
N GLN A 127 -11.11 -3.51 -37.48
CA GLN A 127 -11.69 -3.35 -36.14
C GLN A 127 -10.89 -4.10 -35.05
N SER A 128 -10.46 -5.34 -35.29
CA SER A 128 -9.59 -6.09 -34.36
C SER A 128 -8.25 -5.41 -34.16
N THR A 129 -7.67 -4.89 -35.25
CA THR A 129 -6.41 -4.15 -35.20
C THR A 129 -6.55 -2.85 -34.42
N THR A 130 -7.64 -2.09 -34.64
CA THR A 130 -7.93 -0.88 -33.87
C THR A 130 -8.13 -1.20 -32.39
N PHE A 131 -8.94 -2.21 -32.04
CA PHE A 131 -9.13 -2.62 -30.64
C PHE A 131 -7.80 -2.98 -29.95
N ALA A 132 -6.95 -3.74 -30.64
CA ALA A 132 -5.63 -4.12 -30.14
C ALA A 132 -4.67 -2.92 -29.97
N GLN A 133 -4.71 -1.95 -30.88
CA GLN A 133 -3.76 -0.83 -30.91
C GLN A 133 -4.19 0.37 -30.07
N THR A 134 -5.49 0.61 -29.87
CA THR A 134 -5.99 1.81 -29.17
C THR A 134 -6.74 1.48 -27.89
N THR A 135 -7.74 0.59 -27.96
CA THR A 135 -8.60 0.25 -26.81
C THR A 135 -7.84 -0.53 -25.73
N VAL A 136 -7.09 -1.55 -26.12
CA VAL A 136 -6.33 -2.39 -25.18
C VAL A 136 -5.31 -1.58 -24.37
N PRO A 137 -4.46 -0.72 -24.96
CA PRO A 137 -3.57 0.15 -24.18
C PRO A 137 -4.31 1.12 -23.25
N ALA A 138 -5.44 1.68 -23.70
CA ALA A 138 -6.25 2.58 -22.87
C ALA A 138 -6.84 1.86 -21.65
N LEU A 139 -7.41 0.67 -21.84
CA LEU A 139 -7.93 -0.17 -20.76
C LEU A 139 -6.81 -0.62 -19.81
N THR A 140 -5.66 -1.06 -20.35
CA THR A 140 -4.48 -1.43 -19.56
C THR A 140 -4.06 -0.29 -18.64
N LYS A 141 -3.97 0.94 -19.18
CA LYS A 141 -3.64 2.14 -18.40
C LYS A 141 -4.69 2.43 -17.33
N LYS A 142 -5.99 2.37 -17.65
CA LYS A 142 -7.08 2.59 -16.69
C LYS A 142 -7.03 1.58 -15.53
N THR A 143 -6.87 0.30 -15.84
CA THR A 143 -6.79 -0.79 -14.85
C THR A 143 -5.56 -0.66 -13.97
N ARG A 144 -4.40 -0.34 -14.54
CA ARG A 144 -3.18 -0.06 -13.78
C ARG A 144 -3.37 1.09 -12.81
N GLN A 145 -3.98 2.20 -13.26
CA GLN A 145 -4.26 3.34 -12.40
C GLN A 145 -5.27 2.99 -11.29
N ALA A 146 -6.28 2.17 -11.56
CA ALA A 146 -7.22 1.70 -10.56
C ALA A 146 -6.51 0.85 -9.48
N ALA A 147 -5.67 -0.11 -9.91
CA ALA A 147 -4.86 -0.91 -9.00
C ALA A 147 -3.88 -0.05 -8.17
N GLN A 148 -3.23 0.93 -8.80
CA GLN A 148 -2.33 1.87 -8.13
C GLN A 148 -3.04 2.66 -7.01
N ARG A 149 -4.26 3.11 -7.26
CA ARG A 149 -5.06 3.81 -6.24
C ARG A 149 -5.45 2.90 -5.09
N LEU A 150 -5.84 1.65 -5.37
CA LEU A 150 -6.16 0.67 -4.34
C LEU A 150 -4.95 0.35 -3.45
N LEU A 151 -3.77 0.15 -4.06
CA LEU A 151 -2.53 -0.04 -3.31
C LEU A 151 -2.21 1.17 -2.43
N SER A 152 -2.42 2.38 -2.97
CA SER A 152 -2.22 3.60 -2.19
C SER A 152 -3.18 3.67 -1.01
N ALA A 153 -4.48 3.40 -1.24
CA ALA A 153 -5.49 3.39 -0.20
C ALA A 153 -5.22 2.34 0.90
N TYR A 154 -4.72 1.16 0.52
CA TYR A 154 -4.26 0.15 1.48
C TYR A 154 -3.15 0.72 2.37
N ALA A 155 -2.08 1.24 1.76
CA ALA A 155 -0.96 1.78 2.52
C ALA A 155 -1.36 3.00 3.39
N PHE A 156 -2.28 3.85 2.91
CA PHE A 156 -2.86 4.93 3.72
C PHE A 156 -3.61 4.39 4.94
N HIS A 157 -4.46 3.39 4.75
CA HIS A 157 -5.23 2.79 5.83
C HIS A 157 -4.33 2.15 6.90
N THR A 158 -3.37 1.32 6.48
CA THR A 158 -2.42 0.68 7.41
C THR A 158 -1.55 1.72 8.10
N GLY A 159 -1.06 2.73 7.38
CA GLY A 159 -0.31 3.85 7.98
C GLY A 159 -1.13 4.64 9.01
N GLN A 160 -2.42 4.84 8.77
CA GLN A 160 -3.33 5.48 9.73
C GLN A 160 -3.57 4.61 10.98
N GLN A 161 -3.71 3.29 10.83
CA GLN A 161 -3.82 2.37 11.99
C GLN A 161 -2.58 2.47 12.88
N LEU A 162 -1.38 2.43 12.29
CA LEU A 162 -0.12 2.64 13.03
C LEU A 162 -0.07 4.02 13.70
N SER A 163 -0.51 5.06 13.00
CA SER A 163 -0.57 6.42 13.55
C SER A 163 -1.50 6.50 14.78
N HIS A 164 -2.59 5.74 14.80
CA HIS A 164 -3.49 5.67 15.94
C HIS A 164 -2.85 4.97 17.16
N LEU A 165 -2.14 3.85 16.94
CA LEU A 165 -1.37 3.16 17.98
C LEU A 165 -0.32 4.09 18.59
N LEU A 166 0.44 4.78 17.74
CA LEU A 166 1.46 5.75 18.16
C LEU A 166 0.84 6.91 18.94
N ARG A 167 -0.28 7.47 18.48
CA ARG A 167 -1.02 8.52 19.19
C ARG A 167 -1.37 8.14 20.62
N LYS A 168 -1.94 6.94 20.80
CA LYS A 168 -2.26 6.44 22.14
C LYS A 168 -1.01 6.30 23.00
N SER A 169 0.09 5.82 22.43
CA SER A 169 1.35 5.64 23.17
C SER A 169 2.04 6.94 23.57
N ILE A 170 1.85 8.03 22.79
CA ILE A 170 2.42 9.33 23.08
C ILE A 170 1.55 10.12 24.06
N ARG A 171 0.22 10.10 23.92
CA ARG A 171 -0.64 10.94 24.77
C ARG A 171 -0.92 10.41 26.17
N THR A 172 -0.55 9.17 26.46
CA THR A 172 -0.89 8.52 27.75
C THR A 172 0.15 8.78 28.85
N PRO A 173 1.47 8.70 28.60
CA PRO A 173 2.48 8.90 29.63
C PRO A 173 2.64 10.37 30.04
N ASP A 174 3.00 10.60 31.31
CA ASP A 174 3.56 11.89 31.75
C ASP A 174 5.05 11.95 31.37
N TRP A 175 5.34 12.62 30.25
CA TRP A 175 6.68 12.74 29.67
C TRP A 175 7.68 13.52 30.51
N LEU A 176 7.22 14.34 31.47
CA LEU A 176 8.08 15.09 32.38
C LEU A 176 8.68 14.20 33.48
N HIS A 177 7.94 13.17 33.91
CA HIS A 177 8.27 12.35 35.07
C HIS A 177 8.48 10.87 34.72
N VAL A 178 8.88 10.58 33.47
CA VAL A 178 9.22 9.23 33.03
C VAL A 178 10.46 8.73 33.78
N ARG A 179 10.50 7.44 34.09
CA ARG A 179 11.67 6.78 34.67
C ARG A 179 12.74 6.56 33.61
N GLU A 180 13.98 6.36 34.05
CA GLU A 180 15.08 6.04 33.16
C GLU A 180 14.73 4.85 32.23
N PRO A 181 14.91 4.98 30.90
CA PRO A 181 14.63 3.92 29.95
C PRO A 181 15.49 2.68 30.23
N ARG A 182 14.82 1.53 30.38
CA ARG A 182 15.47 0.21 30.52
C ARG A 182 15.06 -0.77 29.44
N ASP A 183 14.17 -0.35 28.56
CA ASP A 183 13.67 -1.17 27.47
C ASP A 183 13.05 -0.27 26.39
N VAL A 184 12.89 -0.82 25.20
CA VAL A 184 12.05 -0.25 24.14
C VAL A 184 10.58 -0.41 24.53
N ARG A 185 9.75 0.62 24.31
CA ARG A 185 8.32 0.52 24.62
C ARG A 185 7.64 -0.55 23.76
N TRP A 186 6.75 -1.34 24.38
CA TRP A 186 6.00 -2.41 23.72
C TRP A 186 5.27 -1.97 22.44
N VAL A 187 4.76 -0.73 22.38
CA VAL A 187 4.10 -0.22 21.18
C VAL A 187 5.00 -0.26 19.95
N MET A 188 6.32 -0.11 20.09
CA MET A 188 7.25 -0.15 18.95
C MET A 188 7.38 -1.56 18.40
N GLU A 189 7.35 -2.57 19.27
CA GLU A 189 7.28 -3.98 18.88
C GLU A 189 5.98 -4.27 18.12
N VAL A 190 4.84 -3.76 18.59
CA VAL A 190 3.55 -3.90 17.87
C VAL A 190 3.63 -3.25 16.50
N VAL A 191 4.15 -2.03 16.40
CA VAL A 191 4.32 -1.34 15.11
C VAL A 191 5.17 -2.19 14.15
N VAL A 192 6.28 -2.76 14.62
CA VAL A 192 7.13 -3.62 13.78
C VAL A 192 6.39 -4.89 13.34
N LYS A 193 5.65 -5.53 14.23
CA LYS A 193 4.83 -6.73 13.91
C LYS A 193 3.75 -6.42 12.86
N GLU A 194 3.04 -5.31 13.02
CA GLU A 194 2.02 -4.86 12.06
C GLU A 194 2.63 -4.55 10.68
N VAL A 195 3.80 -3.91 10.63
CA VAL A 195 4.49 -3.63 9.36
C VAL A 195 5.01 -4.92 8.72
N ARG A 196 5.55 -5.87 9.50
CA ARG A 196 5.96 -7.20 9.01
C ARG A 196 4.77 -7.97 8.41
N GLU A 197 3.61 -7.91 9.07
CA GLU A 197 2.39 -8.54 8.55
C GLU A 197 1.92 -7.87 7.25
N ALA A 198 1.91 -6.53 7.18
CA ALA A 198 1.60 -5.81 5.96
C ALA A 198 2.57 -6.15 4.81
N ASP A 199 3.86 -6.24 5.11
CA ASP A 199 4.91 -6.64 4.16
C ASP A 199 4.70 -8.07 3.63
N ASN A 200 4.30 -9.02 4.50
CA ASN A 200 3.92 -10.38 4.12
C ASN A 200 2.67 -10.43 3.24
N GLN A 201 1.65 -9.63 3.55
CA GLN A 201 0.44 -9.50 2.72
C GLN A 201 0.78 -8.96 1.34
N LEU A 202 1.59 -7.89 1.27
CA LEU A 202 2.06 -7.30 0.02
C LEU A 202 2.90 -8.28 -0.80
N ALA A 203 3.77 -9.07 -0.15
CA ALA A 203 4.57 -10.11 -0.81
C ALA A 203 3.69 -11.15 -1.50
N ARG A 204 2.67 -11.66 -0.80
CA ARG A 204 1.73 -12.66 -1.32
C ARG A 204 0.88 -12.14 -2.47
N MET A 205 0.54 -10.84 -2.46
CA MET A 205 -0.38 -10.24 -3.43
C MET A 205 0.34 -9.72 -4.68
N LEU A 206 1.50 -9.10 -4.51
CA LEU A 206 2.32 -8.57 -5.61
C LEU A 206 3.30 -9.59 -6.19
N GLY A 207 3.50 -10.74 -5.53
CA GLY A 207 4.41 -11.79 -6.00
C GLY A 207 5.86 -11.34 -6.05
N ASP A 208 6.24 -10.44 -5.13
CA ASP A 208 7.57 -9.83 -5.06
C ASP A 208 8.29 -10.30 -3.80
N PRO A 209 8.97 -11.47 -3.83
CA PRO A 209 9.72 -11.97 -2.70
C PRO A 209 10.97 -11.11 -2.50
N ARG A 210 11.05 -10.47 -1.33
CA ARG A 210 12.24 -9.72 -0.91
C ARG A 210 13.40 -10.70 -0.80
N LYS A 211 14.53 -10.36 -1.43
CA LYS A 211 15.75 -11.15 -1.30
C LYS A 211 16.18 -11.15 0.17
N PRO A 212 16.55 -12.30 0.75
CA PRO A 212 17.10 -12.32 2.10
C PRO A 212 18.36 -11.47 2.12
N LYS A 213 18.33 -10.37 2.86
CA LYS A 213 19.52 -9.56 3.09
C LYS A 213 20.44 -10.41 3.98
N GLN A 214 21.56 -10.89 3.43
CA GLN A 214 22.64 -11.45 4.26
C GLN A 214 22.96 -10.41 5.33
N HIS A 215 22.70 -10.74 6.60
CA HIS A 215 22.88 -9.91 7.81
C HIS A 215 23.50 -8.54 7.49
N ALA A 216 22.67 -7.61 7.03
CA ALA A 216 23.16 -6.32 6.58
C ALA A 216 23.65 -5.57 7.83
N ILE A 217 24.97 -5.57 7.98
CA ILE A 217 25.83 -4.72 8.82
C ILE A 217 25.12 -4.19 10.08
N ARG A 218 25.47 -4.83 11.21
CA ARG A 218 25.24 -4.36 12.58
C ARG A 218 25.50 -2.85 12.70
N SER A 219 24.80 -2.21 13.64
CA SER A 219 25.09 -0.90 14.25
C SER A 219 24.69 0.36 13.46
N SER A 220 23.40 0.72 13.50
CA SER A 220 22.92 2.05 13.07
C SER A 220 23.40 3.17 13.99
N ALA A 221 23.63 2.91 15.28
CA ALA A 221 24.23 3.87 16.20
C ALA A 221 25.63 4.29 15.71
N LEU A 222 26.50 3.31 15.40
CA LEU A 222 27.87 3.58 14.92
C LEU A 222 27.93 4.15 13.50
N LEU A 223 27.01 3.74 12.60
CA LEU A 223 26.93 4.32 11.25
C LEU A 223 26.33 5.74 11.25
N ARG A 224 25.42 6.07 12.19
CA ARG A 224 24.95 7.45 12.43
C ARG A 224 26.06 8.34 13.00
N ILE A 225 26.90 7.81 13.89
CA ILE A 225 28.07 8.53 14.44
C ILE A 225 29.07 8.92 13.34
N ARG A 226 29.15 8.14 12.25
CA ARG A 226 30.04 8.42 11.10
C ARG A 226 29.47 9.41 10.08
N ARG A 227 28.16 9.73 10.13
CA ARG A 227 27.59 10.75 9.23
C ARG A 227 27.98 12.14 9.73
N THR A 228 28.38 13.00 8.81
CA THR A 228 28.67 14.40 9.13
C THR A 228 27.39 15.11 9.54
N GLN A 229 27.51 16.14 10.38
CA GLN A 229 26.36 16.97 10.78
C GLN A 229 25.62 17.54 9.56
N MET A 230 26.35 17.83 8.48
CA MET A 230 25.79 18.31 7.21
C MET A 230 24.95 17.25 6.49
N GLU A 231 25.38 15.99 6.47
CA GLU A 231 24.61 14.88 5.88
C GLU A 231 23.30 14.64 6.63
N LEU A 232 23.34 14.70 7.98
CA LEU A 232 22.15 14.57 8.80
C LEU A 232 21.18 15.74 8.58
N GLU A 233 21.67 16.97 8.48
CA GLU A 233 20.84 18.14 8.16
C GLU A 233 20.21 18.05 6.76
N MET A 234 20.96 17.54 5.78
CA MET A 234 20.46 17.33 4.42
C MET A 234 19.36 16.27 4.38
N ASP A 235 19.58 15.11 4.99
CA ASP A 235 18.60 14.03 5.08
C ASP A 235 17.30 14.51 5.75
N ARG A 236 17.42 15.32 6.81
CA ARG A 236 16.29 15.96 7.50
C ARG A 236 15.52 16.94 6.62
N LEU A 237 16.22 17.80 5.89
CA LEU A 237 15.59 18.75 4.96
C LEU A 237 14.80 18.02 3.86
N PHE A 238 15.32 16.91 3.35
CA PHE A 238 14.61 16.06 2.39
C PHE A 238 13.42 15.36 3.03
N ALA A 239 13.57 14.79 4.22
CA ALA A 239 12.51 14.13 4.97
C ALA A 239 11.31 15.06 5.23
N ARG A 240 11.56 16.33 5.60
CA ARG A 240 10.54 17.36 5.79
C ARG A 240 9.75 17.68 4.51
N LYS A 241 10.38 17.58 3.34
CA LYS A 241 9.75 17.86 2.03
C LYS A 241 8.95 16.68 1.47
N VAL A 242 9.08 15.48 2.04
CA VAL A 242 8.33 14.32 1.57
C VAL A 242 6.83 14.61 1.71
N LEU A 243 6.03 14.32 0.69
CA LEU A 243 4.57 14.43 0.77
C LEU A 243 4.00 13.17 1.44
N ILE A 244 3.14 13.34 2.46
CA ILE A 244 2.42 12.21 3.09
C ILE A 244 1.43 11.61 2.08
N PHE A 245 0.76 12.47 1.32
CA PHE A 245 -0.28 12.11 0.37
C PHE A 245 0.23 11.93 -1.07
N GLY A 246 1.53 11.63 -1.24
CA GLY A 246 2.13 11.37 -2.54
C GLY A 246 1.69 10.05 -3.14
N GLU A 247 1.87 9.89 -4.46
CA GLU A 247 1.63 8.61 -5.14
C GLU A 247 2.64 7.56 -4.61
N ILE A 248 2.12 6.42 -4.15
CA ILE A 248 2.91 5.33 -3.61
C ILE A 248 3.40 4.48 -4.78
N PRO A 249 4.71 4.19 -4.95
CA PRO A 249 5.17 3.38 -6.07
C PRO A 249 4.47 2.01 -6.14
N PHE A 250 4.15 1.53 -7.36
CA PHE A 250 3.47 0.23 -7.57
C PHE A 250 4.38 -0.99 -7.31
N ASN A 251 4.91 -1.13 -6.11
CA ASN A 251 5.71 -2.27 -5.71
C ASN A 251 5.64 -2.46 -4.19
N ARG A 252 6.11 -3.63 -3.73
CA ARG A 252 6.10 -3.99 -2.30
C ARG A 252 6.86 -2.97 -1.46
N ASN A 253 8.08 -2.63 -1.87
CA ASN A 253 8.95 -1.69 -1.16
C ASN A 253 8.30 -0.31 -0.98
N GLY A 254 7.77 0.28 -2.06
CA GLY A 254 7.11 1.57 -2.06
C GLY A 254 5.88 1.61 -1.15
N ALA A 255 5.08 0.53 -1.12
CA ALA A 255 3.94 0.42 -0.22
C ALA A 255 4.36 0.39 1.26
N VAL A 256 5.36 -0.42 1.62
CA VAL A 256 5.91 -0.47 2.99
C VAL A 256 6.50 0.88 3.40
N VAL A 257 7.28 1.51 2.52
CA VAL A 257 7.84 2.85 2.74
C VAL A 257 6.74 3.88 2.94
N GLY A 258 5.65 3.82 2.17
CA GLY A 258 4.48 4.67 2.33
C GLY A 258 3.81 4.53 3.70
N ILE A 259 3.59 3.29 4.15
CA ILE A 259 3.03 2.99 5.48
C ILE A 259 3.90 3.59 6.59
N LEU A 260 5.22 3.34 6.54
CA LEU A 260 6.18 3.84 7.53
C LEU A 260 6.28 5.37 7.53
N ARG A 261 6.26 6.01 6.35
CA ARG A 261 6.28 7.48 6.22
C ARG A 261 5.08 8.14 6.90
N ILE A 262 3.88 7.55 6.75
CA ILE A 262 2.67 8.05 7.40
C ILE A 262 2.83 7.93 8.93
N ALA A 263 3.23 6.75 9.41
CA ALA A 263 3.39 6.48 10.84
C ALA A 263 4.44 7.38 11.49
N PHE A 264 5.61 7.56 10.88
CA PHE A 264 6.71 8.34 11.46
C PHE A 264 6.45 9.83 11.45
N LYS A 265 5.74 10.35 10.43
CA LYS A 265 5.30 11.74 10.45
C LYS A 265 4.22 12.00 11.47
N ALA A 266 3.28 11.06 11.65
CA ALA A 266 2.34 11.14 12.76
C ALA A 266 3.08 11.14 14.10
N LEU A 267 4.08 10.26 14.30
CA LEU A 267 4.91 10.25 15.50
C LEU A 267 5.61 11.60 15.74
N TYR A 268 6.19 12.20 14.70
CA TYR A 268 6.83 13.51 14.77
C TYR A 268 5.85 14.59 15.25
N GLU A 269 4.67 14.69 14.64
CA GLU A 269 3.66 15.68 15.04
C GLU A 269 3.16 15.43 16.46
N LEU A 270 2.97 14.16 16.85
CA LEU A 270 2.56 13.81 18.22
C LEU A 270 3.62 14.20 19.26
N VAL A 271 4.89 13.96 18.97
CA VAL A 271 6.01 14.34 19.85
C VAL A 271 6.15 15.86 19.94
N ARG A 272 5.93 16.57 18.84
CA ARG A 272 6.01 18.04 18.80
C ARG A 272 5.03 18.72 19.77
N ASP A 273 3.88 18.10 20.01
CA ASP A 273 2.82 18.62 20.88
C ASP A 273 3.06 18.34 22.38
N GLU A 274 4.04 17.51 22.73
CA GLU A 274 4.32 17.13 24.12
C GLU A 274 5.45 17.98 24.74
N THR A 275 5.68 17.83 26.05
CA THR A 275 6.81 18.41 26.78
C THR A 275 7.54 17.30 27.52
N PHE A 276 8.87 17.24 27.40
CA PHE A 276 9.66 16.11 27.89
C PHE A 276 10.58 16.49 29.04
N GLY A 277 10.74 15.59 30.01
CA GLY A 277 11.90 15.54 30.89
C GLY A 277 13.05 14.77 30.23
N LYS A 278 14.22 14.76 30.88
CA LYS A 278 15.42 14.04 30.40
C LYS A 278 15.11 12.59 29.99
N PHE A 279 14.49 11.82 30.88
CA PHE A 279 14.21 10.41 30.61
C PHE A 279 13.10 10.19 29.57
N GLY A 280 12.18 11.16 29.40
CA GLY A 280 11.22 11.15 28.32
C GLY A 280 11.90 11.27 26.95
N LEU A 281 12.84 12.21 26.80
CA LEU A 281 13.67 12.36 25.60
C LEU A 281 14.47 11.08 25.31
N GLN A 282 15.12 10.52 26.33
CA GLN A 282 15.90 9.29 26.18
C GLN A 282 15.04 8.09 25.76
N GLN A 283 13.80 7.98 26.24
CA GLN A 283 12.89 6.93 25.80
C GLN A 283 12.53 7.08 24.31
N ILE A 284 12.24 8.30 23.85
CA ILE A 284 11.99 8.57 22.42
C ILE A 284 13.22 8.23 21.57
N GLN A 285 14.42 8.57 22.04
CA GLN A 285 15.67 8.19 21.39
C GLN A 285 15.81 6.66 21.23
N VAL A 286 15.57 5.89 22.30
CA VAL A 286 15.63 4.43 22.29
C VAL A 286 14.60 3.84 21.32
N ASP A 287 13.36 4.32 21.37
CA ASP A 287 12.29 3.83 20.49
C ASP A 287 12.59 4.11 19.01
N CYS A 288 13.06 5.32 18.68
CA CYS A 288 13.43 5.69 17.31
C CYS A 288 14.63 4.88 16.81
N ALA A 289 15.63 4.63 17.66
CA ALA A 289 16.77 3.78 17.31
C ALA A 289 16.32 2.35 17.00
N PHE A 290 15.46 1.78 17.85
CA PHE A 290 14.89 0.45 17.63
C PHE A 290 14.09 0.37 16.32
N LEU A 291 13.22 1.34 16.04
CA LEU A 291 12.47 1.39 14.79
C LEU A 291 13.40 1.48 13.57
N SER A 292 14.41 2.36 13.60
CA SER A 292 15.43 2.51 12.55
C SER A 292 16.11 1.18 12.23
N ASP A 293 16.39 0.38 13.25
CA ASP A 293 17.02 -0.92 13.12
C ASP A 293 16.09 -1.94 12.45
N MET A 294 14.85 -2.06 12.94
CA MET A 294 13.89 -3.06 12.45
C MET A 294 13.44 -2.80 11.00
N ILE A 295 13.33 -1.53 10.58
CA ILE A 295 12.87 -1.22 9.21
C ILE A 295 13.88 -1.59 8.12
N ARG A 296 15.17 -1.74 8.43
CA ARG A 296 16.22 -2.04 7.42
C ARG A 296 15.99 -3.37 6.72
N GLU A 297 15.36 -4.31 7.40
CA GLU A 297 14.95 -5.59 6.83
C GLU A 297 13.75 -5.44 5.89
N LEU A 298 12.95 -4.39 6.08
CA LEU A 298 11.63 -4.17 5.45
C LEU A 298 11.64 -3.18 4.28
N VAL A 299 12.67 -2.35 4.13
CA VAL A 299 12.80 -1.39 3.01
C VAL A 299 14.14 -1.49 2.28
N GLU A 300 14.25 -0.90 1.08
CA GLU A 300 15.53 -0.74 0.35
C GLU A 300 16.47 0.25 1.06
N GLN A 301 17.77 0.23 0.74
CA GLN A 301 18.76 1.00 1.49
C GLN A 301 18.54 2.51 1.40
N ASP A 302 18.25 3.03 0.21
CA ASP A 302 18.01 4.46 0.01
C ASP A 302 16.74 4.95 0.74
N ASP A 303 15.68 4.13 0.72
CA ASP A 303 14.45 4.42 1.45
C ASP A 303 14.63 4.33 2.98
N ALA A 304 15.47 3.40 3.46
CA ALA A 304 15.82 3.32 4.87
C ALA A 304 16.46 4.62 5.36
N ASN A 305 17.36 5.21 4.57
CA ASN A 305 18.01 6.47 4.92
C ASN A 305 17.00 7.63 5.03
N GLY A 306 16.02 7.70 4.11
CA GLY A 306 14.96 8.71 4.19
C GLY A 306 14.03 8.53 5.39
N LEU A 307 13.76 7.28 5.80
CA LEU A 307 12.99 6.96 7.00
C LEU A 307 13.78 7.22 8.29
N ASP A 308 15.08 6.95 8.30
CA ASP A 308 15.99 7.31 9.39
C ASP A 308 15.97 8.83 9.61
N GLY A 309 16.00 9.62 8.53
CA GLY A 309 15.90 11.08 8.60
C GLY A 309 14.61 11.55 9.27
N LEU A 310 13.47 10.87 9.04
CA LEU A 310 12.22 11.16 9.75
C LEU A 310 12.31 10.82 11.24
N LEU A 311 12.91 9.70 11.60
CA LEU A 311 13.11 9.32 13.00
C LEU A 311 14.09 10.27 13.72
N ASP A 312 15.11 10.77 13.03
CA ASP A 312 16.01 11.80 13.56
C ASP A 312 15.28 13.13 13.82
N GLU A 313 14.31 13.48 12.98
CA GLU A 313 13.43 14.63 13.22
C GLU A 313 12.53 14.43 14.44
N VAL A 314 12.06 13.20 14.70
CA VAL A 314 11.29 12.90 15.93
C VAL A 314 12.16 13.15 17.17
N VAL A 315 13.38 12.60 17.21
CA VAL A 315 14.29 12.78 18.36
C VAL A 315 14.68 14.26 18.51
N THR A 316 14.91 14.96 17.40
CA THR A 316 15.21 16.40 17.41
C THR A 316 14.04 17.21 17.95
N SER A 317 12.82 16.89 17.53
CA SER A 317 11.60 17.51 18.05
C SER A 317 11.46 17.28 19.56
N ALA A 318 11.61 16.03 20.02
CA ALA A 318 11.60 15.72 21.44
C ALA A 318 12.65 16.51 22.23
N SER A 319 13.87 16.66 21.69
CA SER A 319 14.95 17.42 22.32
C SER A 319 14.62 18.91 22.42
N GLN A 320 14.00 19.49 21.40
CA GLN A 320 13.55 20.90 21.41
C GLN A 320 12.40 21.14 22.39
N ARG A 321 11.62 20.10 22.66
CA ARG A 321 10.50 20.10 23.61
C ARG A 321 10.91 19.64 25.02
N CYS A 322 12.19 19.39 25.25
CA CYS A 322 12.71 18.89 26.52
C CYS A 322 13.18 20.04 27.42
N VAL A 323 12.84 19.97 28.71
CA VAL A 323 13.24 20.98 29.71
C VAL A 323 14.74 20.92 30.02
N ASP A 324 15.31 19.71 30.02
CA ASP A 324 16.74 19.46 30.26
C ASP A 324 17.23 18.40 29.26
N PRO A 325 17.57 18.81 28.01
CA PRO A 325 17.85 17.88 26.93
C PRO A 325 19.20 17.19 27.14
N VAL A 326 19.16 15.93 27.56
CA VAL A 326 20.32 15.05 27.67
C VAL A 326 20.04 13.73 26.98
N LEU A 327 20.71 13.48 25.87
CA LEU A 327 20.63 12.20 25.16
C LEU A 327 21.28 11.07 25.97
N MET A 328 20.77 9.86 25.80
CA MET A 328 21.35 8.64 26.35
C MET A 328 22.60 8.26 25.56
N ASP A 329 23.57 7.66 26.25
CA ASP A 329 24.78 7.12 25.63
C ASP A 329 24.42 6.15 24.50
N PRO A 330 24.94 6.36 23.27
CA PRO A 330 24.66 5.48 22.13
C PRO A 330 24.90 4.00 22.41
N ALA A 331 25.91 3.63 23.22
CA ALA A 331 26.21 2.25 23.55
C ALA A 331 25.11 1.60 24.43
N ILE A 332 24.50 2.38 25.32
CA ILE A 332 23.36 1.94 26.13
C ILE A 332 22.14 1.76 25.22
N VAL A 333 21.89 2.71 24.31
CA VAL A 333 20.78 2.63 23.35
C VAL A 333 20.90 1.38 22.48
N GLU A 334 22.09 1.10 21.95
CA GLU A 334 22.37 -0.10 21.14
C GLU A 334 22.10 -1.38 21.94
N THR A 335 22.59 -1.45 23.19
CA THR A 335 22.35 -2.60 24.08
C THR A 335 20.86 -2.85 24.29
N LEU A 336 20.08 -1.82 24.61
CA LEU A 336 18.63 -1.94 24.81
C LEU A 336 17.90 -2.40 23.53
N CYS A 337 18.32 -1.91 22.36
CA CYS A 337 17.75 -2.31 21.08
C CYS A 337 18.06 -3.79 20.75
N ASP A 338 19.31 -4.22 20.98
CA ASP A 338 19.74 -5.60 20.77
C ASP A 338 19.03 -6.58 21.71
N GLU A 339 18.93 -6.24 22.99
CA GLU A 339 18.18 -7.04 23.98
C GLU A 339 16.69 -7.14 23.63
N LYS A 340 16.09 -6.06 23.11
CA LYS A 340 14.70 -6.09 22.64
C LYS A 340 14.54 -6.96 21.40
N ARG A 341 15.42 -6.81 20.41
CA ARG A 341 15.38 -7.60 19.16
C ARG A 341 15.54 -9.09 19.46
N ALA A 342 16.53 -9.47 20.26
CA ALA A 342 16.76 -10.86 20.63
C ALA A 342 15.50 -11.50 21.23
N ARG A 343 14.80 -10.79 22.14
CA ARG A 343 13.54 -11.27 22.72
C ARG A 343 12.40 -11.41 21.71
N MET A 344 12.36 -10.58 20.65
CA MET A 344 11.37 -10.70 19.59
C MET A 344 11.63 -11.90 18.68
N ASP A 345 12.89 -12.16 18.34
CA ASP A 345 13.28 -13.27 17.46
C ASP A 345 13.02 -14.65 18.11
N PHE A 346 12.97 -14.74 19.45
CA PHE A 346 12.54 -15.96 20.17
C PHE A 346 11.01 -16.15 20.21
N SER A 347 10.24 -15.15 19.78
CA SER A 347 8.77 -15.16 19.86
C SER A 347 8.06 -15.36 18.52
N GLU A 348 8.78 -15.25 17.40
CA GLU A 348 8.34 -15.62 16.05
C GLU A 348 8.70 -17.08 15.74
#